data_AF-M6GNR3-F1
#
_entry.id   AF-M6GNR3-F1
#
_cell.length_a   1.000
_cell.length_b   1.000
_cell.length_c   1.000
_cell.angle_alpha   90.00
_cell.angle_beta   90.00
_cell.angle_gamma   90.00
#
_symmetry.space_group_name_H-M   'P 1'
#
loop_
_entity.id
_entity.type
_entity.pdbx_description
1 polymer ?
#
loop_
_entity_poly.entity_id
_entity_poly.type
_entity_poly.pdbx_seq_one_letter_code
_entity_poly.pdbx_strand_id
1 'polypeptide(L)' 'MGKKHSQRLYMANKILKNDKGYIILSYTKKKPAQYIDALLIQTDWDGNISKEAFRKNFP' A
#
# COMPACT_ATOMS: atom_id res chain seq x y z
N MET A 1 18.45 26.35 -0.83
CA MET A 1 17.26 25.82 -0.12
C MET A 1 16.64 24.69 -0.95
N GLY A 2 17.08 23.45 -0.77
CA GLY A 2 16.54 22.30 -1.50
C GLY A 2 15.35 21.69 -0.75
N LYS A 3 14.20 21.51 -1.40
CA LYS A 3 13.06 20.79 -0.84
C LYS A 3 13.51 19.37 -0.48
N LYS A 4 13.60 19.04 0.82
CA LYS A 4 13.72 17.65 1.28
C LYS A 4 12.45 16.91 0.88
N HIS A 5 12.47 16.26 -0.27
CA HIS A 5 11.43 15.30 -0.64
C HIS A 5 11.51 14.15 0.36
N SER A 6 10.62 14.13 1.35
CA SER A 6 10.50 12.97 2.23
C SER A 6 10.11 11.77 1.37
N GLN A 7 11.02 10.85 1.14
CA GLN A 7 10.71 9.60 0.45
C GLN A 7 9.65 8.86 1.28
N ARG A 8 8.48 8.63 0.70
CA ARG A 8 7.48 7.73 1.28
C ARG A 8 8.02 6.31 1.05
N LEU A 9 8.29 5.60 2.14
CA LEU A 9 8.65 4.18 2.05
C LEU A 9 7.37 3.36 2.05
N TYR A 10 7.19 2.54 1.01
CA TYR A 10 6.14 1.53 0.97
C TYR A 10 6.72 0.23 1.52
N MET A 11 6.11 -0.31 2.57
CA MET A 11 6.53 -1.59 3.16
C MET A 11 5.39 -2.59 3.06
N ALA A 12 5.58 -3.65 2.27
CA ALA A 12 4.67 -4.79 2.31
C ALA A 12 4.84 -5.50 3.66
N ASN A 13 3.75 -5.59 4.42
CA ASN A 13 3.72 -6.25 5.72
C ASN A 13 3.36 -7.73 5.58
N LYS A 14 2.40 -8.06 4.72
CA LYS A 14 1.95 -9.44 4.50
C LYS A 14 1.31 -9.62 3.12
N ILE A 15 1.51 -10.78 2.51
CA ILE A 15 0.78 -11.21 1.31
C ILE A 15 -0.03 -12.45 1.69
N LEU A 16 -1.34 -12.38 1.44
CA LEU A 16 -2.30 -13.46 1.59
C LEU A 16 -2.85 -13.84 0.21
N LYS A 17 -3.56 -14.95 0.13
CA LYS A 17 -4.21 -15.45 -1.09
C LYS A 17 -5.68 -15.73 -0.79
N ASN A 18 -6.55 -15.50 -1.77
CA ASN A 18 -7.95 -15.94 -1.79
C ASN A 18 -8.29 -16.46 -3.19
N ASP A 19 -9.54 -16.85 -3.41
CA ASP A 19 -9.99 -17.42 -4.69
C ASP A 19 -9.86 -16.44 -5.88
N LYS A 20 -9.66 -15.14 -5.62
CA LYS A 20 -9.59 -14.08 -6.62
C LYS A 20 -8.17 -13.55 -6.87
N GLY A 21 -7.16 -14.00 -6.13
CA GLY A 21 -5.77 -13.57 -6.27
C GLY A 21 -5.08 -13.24 -4.95
N TYR A 22 -4.21 -12.24 -4.95
CA TYR A 22 -3.44 -11.84 -3.77
C TYR A 22 -4.09 -10.68 -3.00
N ILE A 23 -4.04 -10.77 -1.67
CA ILE A 23 -4.30 -9.63 -0.78
C ILE A 23 -2.96 -9.17 -0.20
N ILE A 24 -2.56 -7.95 -0.50
CA ILE A 24 -1.35 -7.32 0.01
C ILE A 24 -1.73 -6.34 1.12
N LEU A 25 -1.27 -6.64 2.33
CA LEU A 25 -1.33 -5.74 3.48
C LEU A 25 -0.03 -4.96 3.53
N SER A 26 -0.13 -3.63 3.44
CA SER A 26 1.02 -2.74 3.36
C SER A 26 0.76 -1.46 4.16
N TYR A 27 1.81 -0.68 4.39
CA TYR A 27 1.66 0.67 4.93
C TYR A 27 2.69 1.60 4.31
N THR A 28 2.33 2.88 4.25
CA THR A 28 3.31 3.94 4.03
C THR A 28 3.88 4.37 5.37
N LYS A 29 5.19 4.63 5.40
CA LYS A 29 5.81 5.35 6.50
C LYS A 29 6.61 6.50 5.94
N LYS A 30 6.25 7.71 6.33
CA LYS A 30 7.08 8.90 6.11
C LYS A 30 7.97 9.07 7.34
N LYS A 31 9.28 9.24 7.17
CA LYS A 31 10.12 9.73 8.28
C LYS A 31 10.03 11.26 8.34
N PRO A 32 9.91 11.90 9.52
CA PRO A 32 9.82 11.35 10.88
C PRO A 32 8.38 11.12 11.39
N ALA A 33 7.40 10.92 10.50
CA ALA A 33 6.00 10.86 10.88
C ALA A 33 5.69 9.70 11.83
N GLN A 34 4.85 10.00 12.81
CA GLN A 34 4.36 9.06 13.83
C GLN A 34 3.22 8.17 13.31
N TYR A 35 2.52 8.62 12.26
CA TYR A 35 1.37 7.94 11.68
C TYR A 35 1.77 7.08 10.46
N ILE A 36 1.10 5.93 10.32
CA ILE A 36 1.22 4.99 9.21
C ILE A 36 -0.07 5.05 8.38
N ASP A 37 0.01 5.25 7.07
CA ASP A 37 -1.19 5.08 6.23
C ASP A 37 -1.30 3.59 5.88
N ALA A 38 -2.33 2.92 6.38
CA ALA A 38 -2.60 1.53 6.03
C ALA A 38 -3.06 1.41 4.57
N LEU A 39 -2.56 0.38 3.88
CA LEU A 39 -2.91 0.04 2.50
C LEU A 39 -3.39 -1.41 2.43
N LEU A 40 -4.57 -1.60 1.86
CA LEU A 40 -5.12 -2.90 1.49
C LEU A 40 -5.26 -2.94 -0.02
N ILE A 41 -4.54 -3.85 -0.67
CA ILE A 41 -4.53 -3.98 -2.13
C ILE A 41 -4.91 -5.42 -2.48
N GLN A 42 -5.95 -5.60 -3.30
CA GLN A 42 -6.23 -6.89 -3.96
C GLN A 42 -5.69 -6.84 -5.38
N THR A 43 -5.00 -7.89 -5.78
CA THR A 43 -4.63 -8.14 -7.18
C THR A 43 -5.28 -9.43 -7.68
N ASP A 44 -5.29 -9.62 -9.00
CA ASP A 44 -5.50 -10.94 -9.59
C ASP A 44 -4.27 -11.86 -9.37
N TRP A 45 -4.30 -13.06 -9.94
CA TRP A 45 -3.22 -14.05 -9.83
C TRP A 45 -1.95 -13.70 -10.59
N ASP A 46 -2.04 -12.78 -11.57
CA ASP A 46 -0.89 -12.26 -12.31
C ASP A 46 -0.30 -11.00 -11.63
N GLY A 47 -0.93 -10.52 -10.56
CA GLY A 47 -0.49 -9.36 -9.80
C GLY A 47 -1.06 -8.03 -10.29
N ASN A 48 -2.04 -8.03 -11.20
CA ASN A 48 -2.66 -6.81 -11.69
C ASN A 48 -3.72 -6.30 -10.72
N ILE A 49 -3.74 -4.98 -10.55
CA ILE A 49 -4.81 -4.29 -9.82
C ILE A 49 -5.93 -3.99 -10.82
N SER A 50 -7.18 -4.27 -10.46
CA SER A 50 -8.33 -3.85 -11.27
C SER A 50 -8.33 -2.34 -11.47
N LYS A 51 -8.69 -1.86 -12.67
CA LYS A 51 -8.85 -0.41 -12.94
C LYS A 51 -9.88 0.26 -12.03
N GLU A 52 -10.79 -0.52 -11.45
CA GLU A 52 -11.84 -0.07 -10.54
C GLU A 52 -11.42 -0.11 -9.07
N ALA A 53 -10.18 -0.51 -8.77
CA ALA A 53 -9.70 -0.60 -7.40
C ALA A 53 -9.68 0.79 -6.75
N PHE A 54 -10.60 1.01 -5.82
CA PHE A 54 -10.62 2.22 -5.02
C PHE A 54 -9.52 2.17 -3.96
N ARG A 55 -8.57 3.09 -4.06
CA ARG A 55 -7.63 3.35 -2.96
C ARG A 55 -8.40 4.00 -1.81
N LYS A 56 -8.77 3.20 -0.80
CA LYS A 56 -9.34 3.71 0.44
C LYS A 56 -8.20 4.01 1.41
N ASN A 57 -7.94 5.29 1.66
CA ASN A 57 -7.12 5.69 2.79
C ASN A 57 -8.01 5.61 4.04
N PHE A 58 -7.58 4.84 5.03
CA PHE A 58 -8.25 4.83 6.33
C PHE A 58 -7.74 6.02 7.16
N PRO A 59 -8.62 6.77 7.85
CA PRO A 59 -8.23 7.87 8.72
C PRO A 59 -7.38 7.42 9.90
#